data_AF-A0A7W2SFH1-F1
#
_entry.id   AF-A0A7W2SFH1-F1
#
_cell.length_a   1.000
_cell.length_b   1.000
_cell.length_c   1.000
_cell.angle_alpha   90.00
_cell.angle_beta   90.00
_cell.angle_gamma   90.00
#
_symmetry.space_group_name_H-M   'P 1'
#
loop_
_entity.id
_entity.type
_entity.pdbx_description
1 polymer ?
#
loop_
_entity_poly.entity_id
_entity_poly.type
_entity_poly.pdbx_seq_one_letter_code
_entity_poly.pdbx_strand_id
1 'polypeptide(L)'
;GALQSSTDILQRMRDLSLQSANGSNSTSDREALQKEVSALQSELTRISDTTTFGGQKLLSGDYGTQQFQVGSDSNQTIGVTLNSSAAEDIGLTGKGINGLSAITGFAGARSSALEFGGTDSITMNVGGESKSLDLTTGMSAANLAGQINGIDGVAGVKASSEVAINNFAGGANFVDAVKLNVEGVEINFDMVTDSDTTAAAGLAAINSSSVGEALLEKGIVASIQSDTNGDDSLVFTNTTGDNISVSMQITADGTNGGSADIVGYNSSLATPAEVGATTSVSAASANAVALGSVDATGRLNFDDAIVNASVGSASLVVTGTGTGSILTASDEDATFDASTSLLSIAEVDISTTGGSQSAIDVIDAALQQIGNERAELGATQNRFSQTIGNLANIQENASASRSRIQDTDYATETAVMTKNQI
;
A
#
# COMPACT_ATOMS: atom_id res chain seq x y z
N GLY A 1 -2.86 22.58 -17.18
CA GLY A 1 -1.44 22.25 -17.41
C GLY A 1 -1.06 21.12 -16.50
N ALA A 2 -0.58 21.42 -15.30
CA ALA A 2 -0.16 20.44 -14.29
C ALA A 2 -1.16 19.29 -14.07
N LEU A 3 -2.44 19.58 -13.84
CA LEU A 3 -3.47 18.53 -13.66
C LEU A 3 -3.68 17.61 -14.88
N GLN A 4 -3.35 18.05 -16.09
CA GLN A 4 -3.35 17.15 -17.26
C GLN A 4 -2.19 16.17 -17.16
N SER A 5 -0.99 16.65 -16.81
CA SER A 5 0.16 15.77 -16.58
C SER A 5 -0.10 14.76 -15.46
N SER A 6 -0.76 15.19 -14.37
CA SER A 6 -1.22 14.25 -13.31
C SER A 6 -2.20 13.20 -13.85
N THR A 7 -3.13 13.60 -14.73
CA THR A 7 -4.05 12.65 -15.40
C THR A 7 -3.29 11.63 -16.25
N ASP A 8 -2.32 12.09 -17.05
CA ASP A 8 -1.53 11.24 -17.93
C ASP A 8 -0.68 10.23 -17.13
N ILE A 9 -0.12 10.67 -15.99
CA ILE A 9 0.61 9.81 -15.06
C ILE A 9 -0.31 8.75 -14.46
N LEU A 10 -1.48 9.14 -13.95
CA LEU A 10 -2.45 8.21 -13.37
C LEU A 10 -2.94 7.19 -14.41
N GLN A 11 -3.14 7.59 -15.67
CA GLN A 11 -3.45 6.65 -16.75
C GLN A 11 -2.32 5.65 -17.00
N ARG A 12 -1.05 6.12 -17.00
CA ARG A 12 0.10 5.22 -17.11
C ARG A 12 0.18 4.25 -15.93
N MET A 13 -0.07 4.71 -14.70
CA MET A 13 -0.15 3.84 -13.53
C MET A 13 -1.26 2.80 -13.69
N ARG A 14 -2.43 3.19 -14.20
CA ARG A 14 -3.53 2.25 -14.49
C ARG A 14 -3.11 1.17 -15.49
N ASP A 15 -2.41 1.53 -16.55
CA ASP A 15 -1.91 0.57 -17.54
C ASP A 15 -0.92 -0.42 -16.93
N LEU A 16 -0.03 0.07 -16.03
CA LEU A 16 0.92 -0.78 -15.31
C LEU A 16 0.22 -1.72 -14.33
N SER A 17 -0.80 -1.25 -13.61
CA SER A 17 -1.61 -2.08 -12.72
C SER A 17 -2.35 -3.17 -13.50
N LEU A 18 -2.94 -2.83 -14.65
CA LEU A 18 -3.58 -3.80 -15.54
C LEU A 18 -2.57 -4.80 -16.13
N GLN A 19 -1.37 -4.31 -16.49
CA GLN A 19 -0.30 -5.18 -16.95
C GLN A 19 0.08 -6.16 -15.84
N SER A 20 0.33 -5.69 -14.61
CA SER A 20 0.75 -6.50 -13.46
C SER A 20 -0.31 -7.51 -13.01
N ALA A 21 -1.59 -7.12 -13.06
CA ALA A 21 -2.73 -7.98 -12.76
C ALA A 21 -2.85 -9.19 -13.69
N ASN A 22 -2.20 -9.17 -14.87
CA ASN A 22 -2.20 -10.31 -15.76
C ASN A 22 -1.46 -11.51 -15.13
N GLY A 23 -2.13 -12.66 -15.09
CA GLY A 23 -1.68 -13.85 -14.36
C GLY A 23 -0.42 -14.53 -14.89
N SER A 24 0.11 -14.10 -16.04
CA SER A 24 1.35 -14.64 -16.63
C SER A 24 2.63 -13.95 -16.15
N ASN A 25 2.55 -12.81 -15.45
CA ASN A 25 3.75 -12.13 -14.94
C ASN A 25 4.32 -12.87 -13.74
N SER A 26 5.64 -13.00 -13.71
CA SER A 26 6.36 -13.46 -12.53
C SER A 26 6.44 -12.37 -11.45
N THR A 27 6.81 -12.73 -10.22
CA THR A 27 7.02 -11.75 -9.14
C THR A 27 8.07 -10.70 -9.52
N SER A 28 9.18 -11.11 -10.13
CA SER A 28 10.23 -10.18 -10.57
C SER A 28 9.76 -9.24 -11.69
N ASP A 29 8.88 -9.69 -12.59
CA ASP A 29 8.25 -8.81 -13.58
C ASP A 29 7.39 -7.74 -12.89
N ARG A 30 6.59 -8.12 -11.89
CA ARG A 30 5.74 -7.18 -11.14
C ARG A 30 6.56 -6.19 -10.33
N GLU A 31 7.65 -6.63 -9.70
CA GLU A 31 8.58 -5.73 -9.01
C GLU A 31 9.22 -4.72 -9.96
N ALA A 32 9.53 -5.12 -11.20
CA ALA A 32 10.04 -4.20 -12.21
C ALA A 32 8.98 -3.15 -12.60
N LEU A 33 7.71 -3.55 -12.74
CA LEU A 33 6.60 -2.62 -12.97
C LEU A 33 6.37 -1.68 -11.77
N GLN A 34 6.49 -2.20 -10.55
CA GLN A 34 6.35 -1.42 -9.32
C GLN A 34 7.39 -0.29 -9.24
N LYS A 35 8.63 -0.51 -9.72
CA LYS A 35 9.64 0.56 -9.79
C LYS A 35 9.19 1.73 -10.67
N GLU A 36 8.49 1.46 -11.77
CA GLU A 36 7.91 2.51 -12.61
C GLU A 36 6.76 3.22 -11.87
N VAL A 37 5.87 2.47 -11.22
CA VAL A 37 4.79 3.02 -10.38
C VAL A 37 5.33 3.94 -9.28
N SER A 38 6.39 3.55 -8.57
CA SER A 38 7.02 4.37 -7.54
C SER A 38 7.66 5.66 -8.08
N ALA A 39 8.24 5.61 -9.28
CA ALA A 39 8.73 6.82 -9.94
C ALA A 39 7.58 7.76 -10.34
N LEU A 40 6.46 7.20 -10.81
CA LEU A 40 5.24 7.96 -11.16
C LEU A 40 4.56 8.58 -9.94
N GLN A 41 4.49 7.86 -8.80
CA GLN A 41 4.04 8.40 -7.51
C GLN A 41 4.88 9.61 -7.10
N SER A 42 6.21 9.48 -7.17
CA SER A 42 7.13 10.57 -6.85
C SER A 42 6.94 11.77 -7.77
N GLU A 43 6.69 11.53 -9.06
CA GLU A 43 6.43 12.59 -10.04
C GLU A 43 5.10 13.30 -9.80
N LEU A 44 4.03 12.61 -9.39
CA LEU A 44 2.77 13.22 -8.99
C LEU A 44 2.96 14.19 -7.82
N THR A 45 3.64 13.74 -6.76
CA THR A 45 3.96 14.59 -5.61
C THR A 45 4.84 15.78 -6.02
N ARG A 46 5.84 15.56 -6.89
CA ARG A 46 6.68 16.64 -7.42
C ARG A 46 5.86 17.68 -8.20
N ILE A 47 4.93 17.27 -9.05
CA ILE A 47 4.05 18.18 -9.80
C ILE A 47 3.19 19.01 -8.83
N SER A 48 2.61 18.35 -7.83
CA SER A 48 1.84 19.02 -6.77
C SER A 48 2.69 20.10 -6.06
N ASP A 49 3.89 19.74 -5.64
CA ASP A 49 4.77 20.62 -4.85
C ASP A 49 5.38 21.78 -5.64
N THR A 50 5.66 21.56 -6.92
CA THR A 50 6.39 22.55 -7.75
C THR A 50 5.48 23.47 -8.53
N THR A 51 4.19 23.15 -8.66
CA THR A 51 3.23 24.00 -9.37
C THR A 51 2.89 25.22 -8.52
N THR A 52 3.46 26.37 -8.88
CA THR A 52 3.28 27.63 -8.15
C THR A 52 2.86 28.78 -9.06
N PHE A 53 2.16 29.76 -8.49
CA PHE A 53 1.91 31.06 -9.12
C PHE A 53 2.12 32.18 -8.10
N GLY A 54 2.95 33.17 -8.44
CA GLY A 54 3.27 34.28 -7.53
C GLY A 54 3.90 33.83 -6.20
N GLY A 55 4.60 32.68 -6.20
CA GLY A 55 5.19 32.06 -5.00
C GLY A 55 4.22 31.22 -4.15
N GLN A 56 2.93 31.16 -4.50
CA GLN A 56 1.95 30.31 -3.82
C GLN A 56 1.86 28.95 -4.52
N LYS A 57 1.92 27.86 -3.74
CA LYS A 57 1.64 26.51 -4.26
C LYS A 57 0.16 26.38 -4.57
N LEU A 58 -0.13 25.78 -5.72
CA LEU A 58 -1.50 25.69 -6.24
C LEU A 58 -2.16 24.35 -5.95
N LEU A 59 -1.38 23.27 -5.93
CA LEU A 59 -1.88 21.89 -5.94
C LEU A 59 -1.45 21.07 -4.72
N SER A 60 -0.93 21.72 -3.67
CA SER A 60 -0.48 21.07 -2.43
C SER A 60 -1.54 21.02 -1.33
N GLY A 61 -2.80 21.29 -1.65
CA GLY A 61 -3.90 21.39 -0.67
C GLY A 61 -3.96 22.71 0.11
N ASP A 62 -2.83 23.37 0.33
CA ASP A 62 -2.75 24.63 1.09
C ASP A 62 -3.42 25.83 0.41
N TYR A 63 -3.64 25.76 -0.90
CA TYR A 63 -4.22 26.87 -1.66
C TYR A 63 -5.66 27.18 -1.22
N GLY A 64 -6.45 26.14 -0.90
CA GLY A 64 -7.83 26.27 -0.49
C GLY A 64 -8.69 27.04 -1.48
N THR A 65 -9.61 27.87 -0.98
CA THR A 65 -10.47 28.73 -1.79
C THR A 65 -9.96 30.17 -1.80
N GLN A 66 -9.61 30.68 -2.98
CA GLN A 66 -9.18 32.06 -3.20
C GLN A 66 -10.25 32.86 -3.92
N GLN A 67 -10.50 34.09 -3.44
CA GLN A 67 -11.49 35.00 -4.02
C GLN A 67 -10.83 36.04 -4.91
N PHE A 68 -11.25 36.11 -6.17
CA PHE A 68 -10.77 37.10 -7.13
C PHE A 68 -11.81 38.18 -7.31
N GLN A 69 -11.49 39.41 -6.88
CA GLN A 69 -12.32 40.58 -7.14
C GLN A 69 -12.29 40.90 -8.64
N VAL A 70 -13.44 40.81 -9.28
CA VAL A 70 -13.58 41.01 -10.72
C VAL A 70 -14.38 42.27 -11.05
N GLY A 71 -15.24 42.75 -10.15
CA GLY A 71 -16.06 43.93 -10.39
C GLY A 71 -15.57 45.21 -9.70
N SER A 72 -16.21 46.33 -10.01
CA SER A 72 -15.86 47.65 -9.46
C SER A 72 -16.40 47.88 -8.04
N ASP A 73 -17.45 47.16 -7.64
CA ASP A 73 -18.06 47.29 -6.32
C ASP A 73 -17.55 46.21 -5.37
N SER A 74 -17.59 46.51 -4.06
CA SER A 74 -17.18 45.56 -3.03
C SER A 74 -17.93 44.22 -3.14
N ASN A 75 -17.21 43.11 -2.92
CA ASN A 75 -17.71 41.73 -2.92
C ASN A 75 -18.10 41.12 -4.28
N GLN A 76 -17.84 41.79 -5.41
CA GLN A 76 -18.00 41.20 -6.74
C GLN A 76 -16.82 40.27 -7.06
N THR A 77 -16.87 39.05 -6.49
CA THR A 77 -15.77 38.09 -6.54
C THR A 77 -16.14 36.77 -7.24
N ILE A 78 -15.12 36.09 -7.78
CA ILE A 78 -15.19 34.70 -8.23
C ILE A 78 -14.25 33.89 -7.34
N GLY A 79 -14.79 32.85 -6.70
CA GLY A 79 -14.01 31.89 -5.91
C GLY A 79 -13.38 30.82 -6.79
N VAL A 80 -12.13 30.47 -6.48
CA VAL A 80 -11.40 29.38 -7.10
C VAL A 80 -10.89 28.48 -5.98
N THR A 81 -11.36 27.24 -5.95
CA THR A 81 -10.85 26.21 -5.05
C THR A 81 -9.87 25.34 -5.80
N LEU A 82 -8.71 25.07 -5.20
CA LEU A 82 -7.76 24.06 -5.67
C LEU A 82 -7.45 23.14 -4.50
N ASN A 83 -7.67 21.84 -4.72
CA ASN A 83 -7.33 20.81 -3.74
C ASN A 83 -5.94 20.26 -4.04
N SER A 84 -5.49 19.34 -3.19
CA SER A 84 -4.23 18.66 -3.42
C SER A 84 -4.32 17.66 -4.55
N SER A 85 -3.29 17.61 -5.39
CA SER A 85 -3.07 16.55 -6.37
C SER A 85 -1.84 15.70 -6.03
N ALA A 86 -1.35 15.77 -4.79
CA ALA A 86 -0.23 14.94 -4.32
C ALA A 86 -0.67 13.48 -4.20
N ALA A 87 0.27 12.54 -4.38
CA ALA A 87 -0.05 11.11 -4.34
C ALA A 87 -0.64 10.65 -3.00
N GLU A 88 -0.29 11.33 -1.90
CA GLU A 88 -0.79 11.03 -0.54
C GLU A 88 -2.21 11.53 -0.26
N ASP A 89 -2.70 12.51 -1.04
CA ASP A 89 -3.98 13.19 -0.79
C ASP A 89 -5.11 12.78 -1.76
N ILE A 90 -4.77 12.00 -2.78
CA ILE A 90 -5.71 11.50 -3.78
C ILE A 90 -5.76 9.98 -3.76
N GLY A 91 -6.93 9.40 -3.99
CA GLY A 91 -7.11 7.95 -3.93
C GLY A 91 -8.55 7.55 -3.66
N LEU A 92 -8.74 6.36 -3.11
CA LEU A 92 -10.04 5.82 -2.78
C LEU A 92 -10.39 6.09 -1.32
N THR A 93 -11.49 6.80 -1.10
CA THR A 93 -12.03 7.02 0.25
C THR A 93 -13.08 5.95 0.58
N GLY A 94 -12.92 5.31 1.74
CA GLY A 94 -13.84 4.29 2.23
C GLY A 94 -13.91 4.26 3.75
N LYS A 95 -14.59 3.27 4.30
CA LYS A 95 -14.57 2.97 5.74
C LYS A 95 -13.58 1.86 6.00
N GLY A 96 -12.70 2.05 6.98
CA GLY A 96 -11.75 1.02 7.40
C GLY A 96 -12.45 -0.26 7.87
N ILE A 97 -11.85 -1.42 7.57
CA ILE A 97 -12.31 -2.73 8.04
C ILE A 97 -11.56 -3.08 9.34
N ASN A 98 -12.28 -3.10 10.47
CA ASN A 98 -11.72 -3.46 11.76
C ASN A 98 -12.34 -4.75 12.33
N GLY A 99 -11.59 -5.44 13.18
CA GLY A 99 -12.11 -6.60 13.92
C GLY A 99 -12.19 -7.89 13.13
N LEU A 100 -11.79 -7.88 11.86
CA LEU A 100 -11.57 -9.11 11.10
C LEU A 100 -10.30 -9.78 11.62
N SER A 101 -10.46 -10.64 12.62
CA SER A 101 -9.33 -11.41 13.15
C SER A 101 -8.68 -12.17 12.01
N ALA A 102 -7.37 -12.01 11.87
CA ALA A 102 -6.59 -12.74 10.88
C ALA A 102 -7.00 -14.21 10.92
N ILE A 103 -7.21 -14.79 9.76
CA ILE A 103 -7.66 -16.16 9.55
C ILE A 103 -6.63 -17.11 10.19
N THR A 104 -6.74 -17.34 11.50
CA THR A 104 -5.60 -17.78 12.35
C THR A 104 -5.12 -19.17 12.00
N GLY A 105 -5.99 -20.02 11.45
CA GLY A 105 -5.63 -21.35 10.99
C GLY A 105 -5.07 -21.42 9.57
N PHE A 106 -5.15 -20.33 8.81
CA PHE A 106 -4.56 -20.21 7.47
C PHE A 106 -3.05 -19.97 7.55
N ALA A 107 -2.60 -19.18 8.53
CA ALA A 107 -1.21 -18.79 8.69
C ALA A 107 -0.39 -19.79 9.52
N GLY A 108 0.93 -19.83 9.28
CA GLY A 108 1.90 -20.56 10.09
C GLY A 108 2.73 -21.58 9.30
N ALA A 109 3.76 -22.11 9.94
CA ALA A 109 4.65 -23.11 9.35
C ALA A 109 4.05 -24.51 9.41
N ARG A 110 4.21 -25.27 8.33
CA ARG A 110 3.73 -26.65 8.18
C ARG A 110 4.75 -27.48 7.43
N SER A 111 4.93 -28.75 7.81
CA SER A 111 5.78 -29.70 7.08
C SER A 111 5.21 -30.14 5.73
N SER A 112 3.94 -29.83 5.47
CA SER A 112 3.22 -30.11 4.23
C SER A 112 2.28 -28.94 3.92
N ALA A 113 2.03 -28.70 2.64
CA ALA A 113 1.09 -27.68 2.18
C ALA A 113 -0.28 -27.77 2.91
N LEU A 114 -0.85 -26.62 3.24
CA LEU A 114 -2.18 -26.53 3.84
C LEU A 114 -3.22 -27.11 2.86
N GLU A 115 -3.96 -28.12 3.32
CA GLU A 115 -5.08 -28.71 2.60
C GLU A 115 -6.41 -28.22 3.19
N PHE A 116 -7.36 -27.91 2.30
CA PHE A 116 -8.72 -27.53 2.65
C PHE A 116 -9.67 -28.70 2.42
N GLY A 117 -10.50 -29.01 3.41
CA GLY A 117 -11.56 -30.00 3.31
C GLY A 117 -12.70 -29.51 2.41
N GLY A 118 -13.51 -30.44 1.89
CA GLY A 118 -14.61 -30.09 0.98
C GLY A 118 -15.75 -29.26 1.60
N THR A 119 -15.73 -29.03 2.91
CA THR A 119 -16.66 -28.15 3.64
C THR A 119 -16.03 -26.81 4.03
N ASP A 120 -14.74 -26.63 3.78
CA ASP A 120 -14.03 -25.41 4.14
C ASP A 120 -14.35 -24.33 3.10
N SER A 121 -14.79 -23.17 3.57
CA SER A 121 -15.06 -22.02 2.71
C SER A 121 -14.76 -20.72 3.42
N ILE A 122 -14.37 -19.72 2.64
CA ILE A 122 -14.32 -18.33 3.05
C ILE A 122 -15.28 -17.57 2.14
N THR A 123 -16.22 -16.85 2.72
CA THR A 123 -17.20 -16.04 2.00
C THR A 123 -17.12 -14.62 2.50
N MET A 124 -16.88 -13.67 1.60
CA MET A 124 -16.98 -12.26 1.92
C MET A 124 -18.35 -11.73 1.50
N ASN A 125 -19.06 -11.16 2.45
CA ASN A 125 -20.29 -10.43 2.21
C ASN A 125 -19.95 -8.95 2.06
N VAL A 126 -20.45 -8.27 1.03
CA VAL A 126 -20.26 -6.82 0.81
C VAL A 126 -21.54 -6.24 0.24
N GLY A 127 -22.14 -5.25 0.92
CA GLY A 127 -23.34 -4.58 0.43
C GLY A 127 -24.58 -5.47 0.29
N GLY A 128 -24.59 -6.64 0.93
CA GLY A 128 -25.65 -7.66 0.79
C GLY A 128 -25.37 -8.74 -0.26
N GLU A 129 -24.28 -8.62 -1.02
CA GLU A 129 -23.81 -9.67 -1.95
C GLU A 129 -22.81 -10.59 -1.26
N SER A 130 -22.90 -11.90 -1.51
CA SER A 130 -21.97 -12.90 -0.97
C SER A 130 -21.04 -13.40 -2.07
N LYS A 131 -19.73 -13.25 -1.85
CA LYS A 131 -18.69 -13.79 -2.73
C LYS A 131 -17.91 -14.88 -2.01
N SER A 132 -18.03 -16.12 -2.50
CA SER A 132 -17.12 -17.20 -2.07
C SER A 132 -15.73 -16.95 -2.63
N LEU A 133 -14.72 -17.13 -1.79
CA LEU A 133 -13.32 -17.17 -2.19
C LEU A 133 -12.95 -18.62 -2.50
N ASP A 134 -12.13 -18.82 -3.53
CA ASP A 134 -11.63 -20.12 -3.93
C ASP A 134 -10.45 -20.50 -3.03
N LEU A 135 -10.52 -21.69 -2.41
CA LEU A 135 -9.44 -22.21 -1.57
C LEU A 135 -8.75 -23.36 -2.30
N THR A 136 -7.42 -23.28 -2.43
CA THR A 136 -6.61 -24.30 -3.10
C THR A 136 -5.47 -24.75 -2.20
N THR A 137 -5.07 -26.01 -2.30
CA THR A 137 -3.98 -26.57 -1.51
C THR A 137 -2.70 -25.73 -1.68
N GLY A 138 -2.11 -25.30 -0.56
CA GLY A 138 -0.88 -24.51 -0.57
C GLY A 138 -1.04 -23.06 -1.05
N MET A 139 -2.28 -22.53 -1.14
CA MET A 139 -2.52 -21.12 -1.46
C MET A 139 -1.74 -20.18 -0.53
N SER A 140 -1.16 -19.11 -1.09
CA SER A 140 -0.51 -18.07 -0.30
C SER A 140 -1.47 -17.01 0.22
N ALA A 141 -1.06 -16.27 1.24
CA ALA A 141 -1.84 -15.14 1.75
C ALA A 141 -2.00 -14.04 0.69
N ALA A 142 -1.00 -13.83 -0.16
CA ALA A 142 -1.07 -12.91 -1.29
C ALA A 142 -2.22 -13.27 -2.26
N ASN A 143 -2.38 -14.57 -2.55
CA ASN A 143 -3.46 -15.05 -3.42
C ASN A 143 -4.83 -14.83 -2.80
N LEU A 144 -4.99 -15.10 -1.50
CA LEU A 144 -6.24 -14.88 -0.79
C LEU A 144 -6.59 -13.39 -0.68
N ALA A 145 -5.61 -12.54 -0.33
CA ALA A 145 -5.77 -11.10 -0.32
C ALA A 145 -6.20 -10.58 -1.69
N GLY A 146 -5.63 -11.11 -2.78
CA GLY A 146 -6.01 -10.72 -4.12
C GLY A 146 -7.42 -11.12 -4.52
N GLN A 147 -7.92 -12.26 -4.06
CA GLN A 147 -9.33 -12.59 -4.27
C GLN A 147 -10.26 -11.63 -3.51
N ILE A 148 -9.87 -11.21 -2.31
CA ILE A 148 -10.65 -10.23 -1.52
C ILE A 148 -10.65 -8.85 -2.19
N ASN A 149 -9.49 -8.36 -2.61
CA ASN A 149 -9.36 -7.09 -3.34
C ASN A 149 -10.02 -7.12 -4.72
N GLY A 150 -10.30 -8.30 -5.27
CA GLY A 150 -11.09 -8.47 -6.49
C GLY A 150 -12.60 -8.40 -6.27
N ILE A 151 -13.05 -8.17 -5.04
CA ILE A 151 -14.47 -7.96 -4.73
C ILE A 151 -14.78 -6.48 -4.88
N ASP A 152 -15.78 -6.19 -5.72
CA ASP A 152 -16.26 -4.84 -5.94
C ASP A 152 -16.55 -4.11 -4.61
N GLY A 153 -15.87 -2.99 -4.42
CA GLY A 153 -16.03 -2.15 -3.23
C GLY A 153 -15.13 -2.49 -2.05
N VAL A 154 -14.19 -3.43 -2.19
CA VAL A 154 -13.16 -3.75 -1.19
C VAL A 154 -11.78 -3.49 -1.78
N ALA A 155 -10.94 -2.75 -1.07
CA ALA A 155 -9.57 -2.50 -1.49
C ALA A 155 -8.62 -2.41 -0.29
N GLY A 156 -7.33 -2.62 -0.53
CA GLY A 156 -6.28 -2.38 0.48
C GLY A 156 -6.02 -3.56 1.42
N VAL A 157 -6.59 -4.74 1.17
CA VAL A 157 -6.20 -5.94 1.92
C VAL A 157 -4.79 -6.35 1.50
N LYS A 158 -3.88 -6.36 2.47
CA LYS A 158 -2.48 -6.76 2.26
C LYS A 158 -2.25 -8.16 2.82
N ALA A 159 -1.07 -8.71 2.55
CA ALA A 159 -0.64 -9.99 3.10
C ALA A 159 0.84 -9.91 3.47
N SER A 160 1.26 -10.77 4.39
CA SER A 160 2.68 -10.94 4.76
C SER A 160 2.92 -12.36 5.24
N SER A 161 4.10 -12.89 4.97
CA SER A 161 4.52 -14.22 5.46
C SER A 161 5.80 -14.09 6.24
N GLU A 162 5.89 -14.81 7.35
CA GLU A 162 7.09 -14.81 8.19
C GLU A 162 7.43 -16.22 8.68
N VAL A 163 8.72 -16.53 8.62
CA VAL A 163 9.33 -17.73 9.21
C VAL A 163 10.45 -17.31 10.12
N ALA A 164 10.47 -17.84 11.33
CA ALA A 164 11.61 -17.68 12.22
C ALA A 164 12.38 -18.99 12.36
N ILE A 165 13.69 -18.85 12.45
CA ILE A 165 14.58 -19.87 13.00
C ILE A 165 14.96 -19.41 14.39
N ASN A 166 14.56 -20.17 15.40
CA ASN A 166 14.73 -19.81 16.80
C ASN A 166 15.23 -21.00 17.62
N ASN A 167 15.38 -20.79 18.94
CA ASN A 167 15.83 -21.79 19.89
C ASN A 167 17.15 -22.46 19.47
N PHE A 168 18.08 -21.68 18.91
CA PHE A 168 19.39 -22.22 18.56
C PHE A 168 20.11 -22.66 19.83
N ALA A 169 20.42 -23.95 19.92
CA ALA A 169 21.11 -24.55 21.04
C ALA A 169 22.38 -25.23 20.55
N GLY A 170 23.49 -24.50 20.62
CA GLY A 170 24.84 -25.02 20.53
C GLY A 170 25.37 -25.34 21.94
N GLY A 171 26.07 -26.45 22.12
CA GLY A 171 26.75 -26.70 23.40
C GLY A 171 27.96 -25.76 23.60
N ALA A 172 28.53 -25.73 24.80
CA ALA A 172 29.67 -24.87 25.11
C ALA A 172 30.94 -25.24 24.28
N ASN A 173 31.41 -24.30 23.44
CA ASN A 173 32.61 -24.36 22.57
C ASN A 173 32.50 -25.17 21.25
N PHE A 174 31.31 -25.34 20.68
CA PHE A 174 31.11 -26.11 19.43
C PHE A 174 30.79 -25.23 18.22
N VAL A 175 31.02 -25.78 17.02
CA VAL A 175 30.80 -25.15 15.71
C VAL A 175 30.01 -26.16 14.87
N ASP A 176 28.70 -26.27 15.11
CA ASP A 176 27.83 -27.15 14.32
C ASP A 176 27.43 -26.42 13.03
N ALA A 177 27.56 -27.08 11.88
CA ALA A 177 27.28 -26.44 10.60
C ALA A 177 25.76 -26.39 10.35
N VAL A 178 25.23 -25.20 10.14
CA VAL A 178 23.84 -24.95 9.73
C VAL A 178 23.80 -24.60 8.25
N LYS A 179 22.99 -25.33 7.50
CA LYS A 179 22.67 -25.04 6.12
C LYS A 179 21.17 -24.78 6.02
N LEU A 180 20.78 -23.55 5.74
CA LEU A 180 19.42 -23.19 5.39
C LEU A 180 19.27 -23.14 3.88
N ASN A 181 18.10 -23.52 3.40
CA ASN A 181 17.63 -23.19 2.07
C ASN A 181 16.30 -22.46 2.23
N VAL A 182 16.26 -21.20 1.83
CA VAL A 182 15.07 -20.34 1.89
C VAL A 182 14.68 -20.01 0.45
N GLU A 183 13.55 -20.52 -0.01
CA GLU A 183 13.07 -20.33 -1.40
C GLU A 183 14.14 -20.63 -2.47
N GLY A 184 14.95 -21.68 -2.24
CA GLY A 184 16.03 -22.09 -3.13
C GLY A 184 17.38 -21.41 -2.87
N VAL A 185 17.44 -20.37 -2.04
CA VAL A 185 18.69 -19.66 -1.68
C VAL A 185 19.37 -20.38 -0.53
N GLU A 186 20.61 -20.84 -0.76
CA GLU A 186 21.42 -21.52 0.25
C GLU A 186 22.15 -20.51 1.15
N ILE A 187 22.08 -20.74 2.46
CA ILE A 187 22.71 -19.92 3.50
C ILE A 187 23.47 -20.88 4.42
N ASN A 188 24.76 -20.64 4.60
CA ASN A 188 25.63 -21.48 5.42
C ASN A 188 26.25 -20.62 6.52
N PHE A 189 26.14 -21.09 7.76
CA PHE A 189 26.77 -20.48 8.91
C PHE A 189 26.98 -21.55 9.98
N ASP A 190 27.75 -21.21 10.99
CA ASP A 190 28.00 -22.10 12.11
C ASP A 190 27.15 -21.68 13.31
N MET A 191 26.59 -22.67 14.00
CA MET A 191 25.98 -22.49 15.30
C MET A 191 27.07 -22.22 16.34
N VAL A 192 26.80 -21.25 17.22
CA VAL A 192 27.71 -20.83 18.28
C VAL A 192 27.05 -21.00 19.65
N THR A 193 27.64 -20.47 20.72
CA THR A 193 27.34 -20.88 22.11
C THR A 193 25.99 -20.44 22.67
N ASP A 194 25.32 -19.48 22.03
CA ASP A 194 23.99 -19.01 22.42
C ASP A 194 23.13 -18.66 21.20
N SER A 195 21.83 -18.45 21.43
CA SER A 195 20.87 -18.14 20.37
C SER A 195 21.18 -16.81 19.69
N ASP A 196 21.56 -15.81 20.47
CA ASP A 196 21.86 -14.44 20.02
C ASP A 196 22.99 -14.39 19.01
N THR A 197 24.14 -14.96 19.39
CA THR A 197 25.33 -15.00 18.55
C THR A 197 25.11 -15.89 17.32
N THR A 198 24.27 -16.92 17.42
CA THR A 198 23.93 -17.78 16.27
C THR A 198 23.04 -17.07 15.28
N ALA A 199 21.98 -16.39 15.74
CA ALA A 199 21.11 -15.59 14.90
C ALA A 199 21.90 -14.46 14.21
N ALA A 200 22.82 -13.81 14.94
CA ALA A 200 23.75 -12.82 14.38
C ALA A 200 24.68 -13.39 13.32
N ALA A 201 25.22 -14.60 13.52
CA ALA A 201 26.05 -15.28 12.52
C ALA A 201 25.25 -15.62 11.25
N GLY A 202 24.01 -16.11 11.40
CA GLY A 202 23.10 -16.37 10.29
C GLY A 202 22.76 -15.09 9.50
N LEU A 203 22.42 -14.01 10.19
CA LEU A 203 22.15 -12.72 9.55
C LEU A 203 23.40 -12.16 8.85
N ALA A 204 24.59 -12.33 9.43
CA ALA A 204 25.84 -11.94 8.78
C ALA A 204 26.12 -12.74 7.50
N ALA A 205 25.80 -14.04 7.47
CA ALA A 205 25.90 -14.87 6.27
C ALA A 205 24.91 -14.40 5.18
N ILE A 206 23.71 -13.98 5.57
CA ILE A 206 22.69 -13.42 4.66
C ILE A 206 23.11 -12.07 4.10
N ASN A 207 23.68 -11.20 4.94
CA ASN A 207 24.17 -9.89 4.52
C ASN A 207 25.42 -9.95 3.62
N SER A 208 25.87 -11.15 3.24
CA SER A 208 26.77 -11.30 2.10
C SER A 208 26.07 -10.87 0.82
N SER A 209 26.79 -10.17 -0.06
CA SER A 209 26.19 -9.51 -1.22
C SER A 209 25.44 -10.46 -2.16
N SER A 210 25.86 -11.71 -2.30
CA SER A 210 25.17 -12.68 -3.18
C SER A 210 23.91 -13.30 -2.57
N VAL A 211 23.89 -13.52 -1.25
CA VAL A 211 22.75 -14.19 -0.58
C VAL A 211 21.62 -13.19 -0.34
N GLY A 212 21.94 -12.00 0.18
CA GLY A 212 20.97 -10.95 0.43
C GLY A 212 20.28 -10.49 -0.85
N GLU A 213 21.02 -10.30 -1.95
CA GLU A 213 20.42 -9.96 -3.25
C GLU A 213 19.49 -11.06 -3.77
N ALA A 214 19.87 -12.34 -3.62
CA ALA A 214 19.04 -13.46 -4.06
C ALA A 214 17.74 -13.59 -3.24
N LEU A 215 17.77 -13.31 -1.94
CA LEU A 215 16.56 -13.27 -1.11
C LEU A 215 15.68 -12.07 -1.44
N LEU A 216 16.27 -10.90 -1.69
CA LEU A 216 15.54 -9.70 -2.11
C LEU A 216 14.84 -9.90 -3.46
N GLU A 217 15.43 -10.63 -4.41
CA GLU A 217 14.77 -11.03 -5.67
C GLU A 217 13.57 -11.98 -5.45
N LYS A 218 13.49 -12.64 -4.28
CA LYS A 218 12.33 -13.42 -3.83
C LYS A 218 11.35 -12.59 -2.99
N GLY A 219 11.58 -11.29 -2.83
CA GLY A 219 10.80 -10.43 -1.95
C GLY A 219 10.98 -10.74 -0.45
N ILE A 220 12.08 -11.41 -0.08
CA ILE A 220 12.36 -11.84 1.30
C ILE A 220 13.43 -10.93 1.92
N VAL A 221 13.13 -10.40 3.10
CA VAL A 221 14.08 -9.69 3.95
C VAL A 221 14.34 -10.52 5.20
N ALA A 222 15.60 -10.68 5.56
CA ALA A 222 15.98 -11.30 6.83
C ALA A 222 16.28 -10.26 7.90
N SER A 223 15.85 -10.51 9.13
CA SER A 223 16.09 -9.67 10.30
C SER A 223 16.33 -10.53 11.54
N ILE A 224 16.75 -9.88 12.62
CA ILE A 224 16.79 -10.49 13.95
C ILE A 224 15.62 -9.93 14.75
N GLN A 225 14.88 -10.83 15.40
CA GLN A 225 13.85 -10.47 16.36
C GLN A 225 14.15 -11.11 17.71
N SER A 226 14.33 -10.28 18.74
CA SER A 226 14.47 -10.75 20.12
C SER A 226 13.12 -11.17 20.67
N ASP A 227 13.08 -12.31 21.34
CA ASP A 227 11.91 -12.79 22.06
C ASP A 227 11.78 -12.13 23.45
N THR A 228 10.75 -12.51 24.21
CA THR A 228 10.53 -11.97 25.57
C THR A 228 11.52 -12.45 26.63
N ASN A 229 12.26 -13.53 26.37
CA ASN A 229 13.31 -14.07 27.22
C ASN A 229 14.69 -13.44 26.91
N GLY A 230 14.77 -12.68 25.82
CA GLY A 230 15.99 -12.03 25.33
C GLY A 230 16.76 -12.88 24.32
N ASP A 231 16.22 -14.04 23.91
CA ASP A 231 16.84 -14.89 22.89
C ASP A 231 16.46 -14.38 21.49
N ASP A 232 17.46 -14.21 20.62
CA ASP A 232 17.23 -13.77 19.25
C ASP A 232 16.80 -14.90 18.32
N SER A 233 15.86 -14.57 17.43
CA SER A 233 15.40 -15.38 16.32
C SER A 233 15.83 -14.77 14.99
N LEU A 234 16.26 -15.60 14.04
CA LEU A 234 16.49 -15.19 12.66
C LEU A 234 15.17 -15.27 11.90
N VAL A 235 14.60 -14.11 11.54
CA VAL A 235 13.27 -14.00 10.90
C VAL A 235 13.42 -13.67 9.43
N PHE A 236 12.72 -14.42 8.58
CA PHE A 236 12.56 -14.16 7.16
C PHE A 236 11.14 -13.64 6.93
N THR A 237 11.03 -12.43 6.40
CA THR A 237 9.76 -11.78 6.12
C THR A 237 9.61 -11.57 4.63
N ASN A 238 8.46 -11.99 4.09
CA ASN A 238 8.00 -11.64 2.77
C ASN A 238 6.78 -10.71 2.91
N THR A 239 6.94 -9.46 2.47
CA THR A 239 5.90 -8.42 2.62
C THR A 239 4.81 -8.48 1.56
N THR A 240 4.97 -9.32 0.52
CA THR A 240 3.93 -9.54 -0.49
C THR A 240 2.91 -10.58 -0.02
N GLY A 241 3.31 -11.45 0.92
CA GLY A 241 2.48 -12.53 1.46
C GLY A 241 2.57 -13.83 0.67
N ASP A 242 3.61 -13.97 -0.17
CA ASP A 242 3.96 -15.25 -0.78
C ASP A 242 4.46 -16.22 0.29
N ASN A 243 4.24 -17.53 0.09
CA ASN A 243 4.68 -18.52 1.07
C ASN A 243 6.21 -18.54 1.15
N ILE A 244 6.74 -18.92 2.30
CA ILE A 244 8.18 -19.07 2.51
C ILE A 244 8.47 -20.53 2.85
N SER A 245 9.11 -21.22 1.92
CA SER A 245 9.65 -22.56 2.05
C SER A 245 11.05 -22.47 2.65
N VAL A 246 11.22 -23.12 3.80
CA VAL A 246 12.51 -23.22 4.48
C VAL A 246 12.84 -24.66 4.74
N SER A 247 14.02 -25.09 4.30
CA SER A 247 14.63 -26.31 4.82
C SER A 247 15.90 -25.98 5.58
N MET A 248 16.15 -26.74 6.63
CA MET A 248 17.35 -26.64 7.45
C MET A 248 17.99 -28.01 7.54
N GLN A 249 19.31 -28.01 7.43
CA GLN A 249 20.16 -29.11 7.82
C GLN A 249 21.10 -28.64 8.94
N ILE A 250 21.09 -29.36 10.06
CA ILE A 250 22.11 -29.23 11.10
C ILE A 250 23.04 -30.43 10.98
N THR A 251 24.32 -30.17 10.82
CA THR A 251 25.36 -31.20 10.86
C THR A 251 26.17 -31.00 12.12
N ALA A 252 25.96 -31.89 13.07
CA ALA A 252 26.67 -31.85 14.34
C ALA A 252 28.16 -32.14 14.13
N ASP A 253 28.99 -31.47 14.94
CA ASP A 253 30.40 -31.78 15.03
C ASP A 253 30.62 -33.21 15.56
N GLY A 254 31.87 -33.70 15.50
CA GLY A 254 32.21 -35.06 15.91
C GLY A 254 32.09 -35.37 17.40
N THR A 255 31.49 -34.48 18.20
CA THR A 255 31.53 -34.55 19.67
C THR A 255 30.14 -34.44 20.30
N ASN A 256 29.29 -33.55 19.80
CA ASN A 256 28.01 -33.21 20.42
C ASN A 256 26.87 -33.12 19.39
N GLY A 257 25.73 -32.57 19.79
CA GLY A 257 24.57 -32.38 18.93
C GLY A 257 23.96 -31.01 19.12
N GLY A 258 23.56 -30.37 18.01
CA GLY A 258 22.91 -29.05 18.00
C GLY A 258 21.43 -29.16 17.65
N SER A 259 20.67 -28.13 18.05
CA SER A 259 19.26 -28.01 17.65
C SER A 259 18.85 -26.58 17.33
N ALA A 260 17.84 -26.45 16.49
CA ALA A 260 17.10 -25.23 16.25
C ALA A 260 15.68 -25.59 15.82
N ASP A 261 14.78 -24.62 15.92
CA ASP A 261 13.39 -24.78 15.54
C ASP A 261 13.07 -23.93 14.31
N ILE A 262 12.19 -24.46 13.43
CA ILE A 262 11.58 -23.70 12.34
C ILE A 262 10.11 -23.47 12.70
N VAL A 263 9.71 -22.20 12.78
CA VAL A 263 8.36 -21.79 13.19
C VAL A 263 7.79 -20.76 12.23
N GLY A 264 6.46 -20.76 12.06
CA GLY A 264 5.79 -19.59 11.50
C GLY A 264 5.85 -18.49 12.54
N TYR A 265 5.91 -17.23 12.10
CA TYR A 265 6.15 -16.13 13.01
C TYR A 265 5.18 -14.98 12.79
N ASN A 266 5.01 -14.14 13.81
CA ASN A 266 4.38 -12.85 13.65
C ASN A 266 5.09 -11.79 14.49
N SER A 267 5.92 -11.00 13.82
CA SER A 267 6.65 -9.87 14.35
C SER A 267 5.77 -8.62 14.58
N SER A 268 4.58 -8.56 13.98
CA SER A 268 3.70 -7.37 14.05
C SER A 268 2.93 -7.25 15.37
N LEU A 269 2.89 -8.31 16.18
CA LEU A 269 2.27 -8.26 17.50
C LEU A 269 3.10 -7.42 18.46
N ALA A 270 2.43 -6.77 19.43
CA ALA A 270 3.10 -6.09 20.53
C ALA A 270 4.09 -7.00 21.29
N THR A 271 3.80 -8.30 21.32
CA THR A 271 4.74 -9.37 21.71
C THR A 271 4.84 -10.35 20.54
N PRO A 272 5.94 -10.34 19.78
CA PRO A 272 6.16 -11.30 18.70
C PRO A 272 5.92 -12.74 19.16
N ALA A 273 5.28 -13.54 18.32
CA ALA A 273 4.86 -14.88 18.70
C ALA A 273 4.96 -15.87 17.54
N GLU A 274 5.16 -17.14 17.88
CA GLU A 274 5.09 -18.26 16.95
C GLU A 274 3.65 -18.45 16.45
N VAL A 275 3.53 -18.85 15.18
CA VAL A 275 2.26 -19.08 14.49
C VAL A 275 2.30 -20.46 13.82
N GLY A 276 1.30 -21.29 14.14
CA GLY A 276 1.21 -22.66 13.60
C GLY A 276 2.05 -23.66 14.39
N ALA A 277 2.66 -24.61 13.69
CA ALA A 277 3.42 -25.70 14.31
C ALA A 277 4.93 -25.43 14.31
N THR A 278 5.62 -25.95 15.32
CA THR A 278 7.07 -25.93 15.45
C THR A 278 7.68 -27.18 14.83
N THR A 279 8.66 -27.01 13.95
CA THR A 279 9.47 -28.11 13.40
C THR A 279 10.87 -28.06 13.99
N SER A 280 11.12 -28.92 14.98
CA SER A 280 12.43 -29.04 15.63
C SER A 280 13.41 -29.85 14.79
N VAL A 281 14.57 -29.26 14.52
CA VAL A 281 15.70 -29.88 13.84
C VAL A 281 16.77 -30.13 14.89
N SER A 282 17.00 -31.40 15.25
CA SER A 282 17.96 -31.77 16.30
C SER A 282 18.89 -32.88 15.84
N ALA A 283 20.15 -32.54 15.65
CA ALA A 283 21.22 -33.49 15.37
C ALA A 283 21.72 -34.07 16.71
N ALA A 284 20.96 -35.00 17.31
CA ALA A 284 21.09 -35.38 18.73
C ALA A 284 22.41 -36.04 19.18
N SER A 285 23.37 -36.31 18.28
CA SER A 285 24.63 -36.97 18.62
C SER A 285 25.77 -36.52 17.72
N ALA A 286 27.00 -36.81 18.16
CA ALA A 286 28.21 -36.61 17.36
C ALA A 286 28.03 -37.10 15.91
N ASN A 287 28.43 -36.26 14.95
CA ASN A 287 28.31 -36.49 13.50
C ASN A 287 26.89 -36.76 12.99
N ALA A 288 25.85 -36.51 13.79
CA ALA A 288 24.47 -36.62 13.32
C ALA A 288 24.17 -35.53 12.30
N VAL A 289 23.29 -35.87 11.36
CA VAL A 289 22.69 -34.92 10.43
C VAL A 289 21.20 -34.93 10.69
N ALA A 290 20.64 -33.77 11.00
CA ALA A 290 19.21 -33.58 11.13
C ALA A 290 18.71 -32.68 10.00
N LEU A 291 17.53 -33.00 9.48
CA LEU A 291 16.85 -32.21 8.46
C LEU A 291 15.44 -31.87 8.94
N GLY A 292 15.04 -30.63 8.69
CA GLY A 292 13.65 -30.18 8.81
C GLY A 292 13.29 -29.33 7.61
N SER A 293 12.01 -29.34 7.24
CA SER A 293 11.48 -28.50 6.18
C SER A 293 10.08 -28.06 6.55
N VAL A 294 9.77 -26.81 6.24
CA VAL A 294 8.43 -26.25 6.36
C VAL A 294 8.13 -25.37 5.16
N ASP A 295 6.85 -25.29 4.83
CA ASP A 295 6.28 -24.17 4.08
C ASP A 295 5.47 -23.34 5.06
N ALA A 296 5.77 -22.04 5.15
CA ALA A 296 4.98 -21.12 5.95
C ALA A 296 4.04 -20.31 5.09
N THR A 297 2.76 -20.41 5.45
CA THR A 297 1.71 -19.61 4.86
C THR A 297 1.56 -18.31 5.63
N GLY A 298 1.41 -17.21 4.90
CA GLY A 298 1.26 -15.88 5.46
C GLY A 298 -0.10 -15.58 6.10
N ARG A 299 -0.21 -14.34 6.56
CA ARG A 299 -1.39 -13.73 7.19
C ARG A 299 -1.94 -12.63 6.29
N LEU A 300 -3.25 -12.40 6.37
CA LEU A 300 -3.87 -11.20 5.83
C LEU A 300 -3.69 -10.03 6.80
N ASN A 301 -3.56 -8.83 6.25
CA ASN A 301 -3.57 -7.56 6.98
C ASN A 301 -4.69 -6.67 6.43
N PHE A 302 -5.56 -6.20 7.33
CA PHE A 302 -6.72 -5.35 7.03
C PHE A 302 -6.56 -3.90 7.55
N ASP A 303 -5.40 -3.54 8.13
CA ASP A 303 -5.18 -2.23 8.76
C ASP A 303 -5.47 -1.06 7.79
N ASP A 304 -5.06 -1.20 6.53
CA ASP A 304 -5.29 -0.22 5.46
C ASP A 304 -6.48 -0.59 4.56
N ALA A 305 -7.17 -1.69 4.86
CA ALA A 305 -8.26 -2.15 4.03
C ALA A 305 -9.50 -1.30 4.23
N ILE A 306 -10.11 -0.91 3.12
CA ILE A 306 -11.32 -0.09 3.09
C ILE A 306 -12.43 -0.79 2.33
N VAL A 307 -13.65 -0.49 2.76
CA VAL A 307 -14.87 -0.73 1.99
C VAL A 307 -15.36 0.61 1.48
N ASN A 308 -15.67 0.71 0.19
CA ASN A 308 -16.13 1.96 -0.43
C ASN A 308 -17.25 2.60 0.41
N ALA A 309 -17.23 3.91 0.61
CA ALA A 309 -18.20 4.58 1.48
C ALA A 309 -19.68 4.36 1.07
N SER A 310 -19.92 3.92 -0.17
CA SER A 310 -21.25 3.57 -0.71
C SER A 310 -21.76 2.20 -0.24
N VAL A 311 -20.89 1.33 0.27
CA VAL A 311 -21.27 -0.01 0.75
C VAL A 311 -21.52 0.02 2.26
N GLY A 312 -22.71 -0.42 2.67
CA GLY A 312 -23.23 -0.24 4.03
C GLY A 312 -22.68 -1.23 5.06
N SER A 313 -22.33 -2.43 4.62
CA SER A 313 -21.70 -3.46 5.45
C SER A 313 -20.83 -4.40 4.62
N ALA A 314 -19.89 -5.04 5.28
CA ALA A 314 -19.09 -6.15 4.79
C ALA A 314 -18.78 -7.05 5.98
N SER A 315 -18.59 -8.33 5.73
CA SER A 315 -18.22 -9.31 6.75
C SER A 315 -17.52 -10.47 6.06
N LEU A 316 -16.54 -11.07 6.72
CA LEU A 316 -15.91 -12.30 6.24
C LEU A 316 -16.42 -13.46 7.08
N VAL A 317 -17.18 -14.34 6.44
CA VAL A 317 -17.71 -15.56 7.04
C VAL A 317 -16.80 -16.70 6.65
N VAL A 318 -16.29 -17.42 7.64
CA VAL A 318 -15.45 -18.60 7.40
C VAL A 318 -16.21 -19.81 7.92
N THR A 319 -16.23 -20.89 7.14
CA THR A 319 -16.81 -22.17 7.56
C THR A 319 -15.81 -23.30 7.36
N GLY A 320 -15.80 -24.29 8.26
CA GLY A 320 -14.89 -25.44 8.21
C GLY A 320 -14.47 -25.92 9.60
N THR A 321 -14.45 -27.24 9.83
CA THR A 321 -14.08 -27.85 11.14
C THR A 321 -13.02 -28.98 11.00
N GLY A 322 -12.22 -28.96 9.92
CA GLY A 322 -11.22 -29.99 9.61
C GLY A 322 -9.84 -29.82 10.27
N THR A 323 -8.91 -30.72 9.95
CA THR A 323 -7.48 -30.73 10.41
C THR A 323 -6.63 -29.61 9.78
N GLY A 324 -7.26 -28.68 9.06
CA GLY A 324 -6.75 -27.40 8.58
C GLY A 324 -7.69 -26.24 8.95
N SER A 325 -8.43 -26.38 10.07
CA SER A 325 -9.47 -25.44 10.50
C SER A 325 -9.00 -24.01 10.37
N ILE A 326 -9.58 -23.32 9.41
CA ILE A 326 -9.30 -21.92 9.07
C ILE A 326 -9.60 -21.01 10.29
N LEU A 327 -10.50 -21.44 11.19
CA LEU A 327 -10.82 -20.76 12.45
C LEU A 327 -10.26 -21.48 13.68
N THR A 328 -9.80 -20.67 14.64
CA THR A 328 -9.78 -21.01 16.06
C THR A 328 -10.81 -20.13 16.80
N ALA A 329 -12.10 -20.44 16.63
CA ALA A 329 -13.26 -19.90 17.34
C ALA A 329 -13.66 -18.41 17.12
N SER A 330 -14.99 -18.22 17.14
CA SER A 330 -15.84 -17.00 17.10
C SER A 330 -15.77 -16.13 15.85
N ASP A 331 -16.83 -16.24 15.03
CA ASP A 331 -17.24 -15.20 14.09
C ASP A 331 -17.37 -13.87 14.86
N GLU A 332 -16.42 -12.96 14.66
CA GLU A 332 -16.64 -11.55 14.96
C GLU A 332 -17.10 -10.91 13.65
N ASP A 333 -18.25 -10.24 13.68
CA ASP A 333 -18.69 -9.43 12.56
C ASP A 333 -17.62 -8.37 12.29
N ALA A 334 -17.25 -8.19 11.02
CA ALA A 334 -16.39 -7.07 10.66
C ALA A 334 -17.07 -5.77 11.12
N THR A 335 -16.35 -4.99 11.91
CA THR A 335 -16.80 -3.68 12.36
C THR A 335 -16.21 -2.62 11.44
N PHE A 336 -17.04 -1.72 10.96
CA PHE A 336 -16.55 -0.56 10.22
C PHE A 336 -15.97 0.45 11.18
N ASP A 337 -14.89 1.09 10.75
CA ASP A 337 -14.61 2.41 11.31
C ASP A 337 -15.84 3.31 11.08
N ALA A 338 -16.21 4.06 12.12
CA ALA A 338 -17.19 5.11 12.01
C ALA A 338 -16.68 6.26 11.12
N SER A 339 -15.35 6.43 11.05
CA SER A 339 -14.67 7.42 10.23
C SER A 339 -14.31 6.89 8.83
N THR A 340 -14.11 7.79 7.89
CA THR A 340 -13.63 7.44 6.54
C THR A 340 -12.11 7.53 6.48
N SER A 341 -11.50 6.53 5.86
CA SER A 341 -10.06 6.40 5.61
C SER A 341 -9.79 6.59 4.12
N LEU A 342 -8.60 7.09 3.79
CA LEU A 342 -8.12 7.24 2.42
C LEU A 342 -7.07 6.16 2.14
N LEU A 343 -7.31 5.32 1.13
CA LEU A 343 -6.28 4.51 0.52
C LEU A 343 -5.66 5.33 -0.61
N SER A 344 -4.47 5.86 -0.37
CA SER A 344 -3.86 6.89 -1.23
C SER A 344 -3.09 6.29 -2.42
N ILE A 345 -2.84 7.11 -3.45
CA ILE A 345 -1.97 6.73 -4.57
C ILE A 345 -0.54 6.45 -4.11
N ALA A 346 -0.07 7.09 -3.05
CA ALA A 346 1.26 6.88 -2.49
C ALA A 346 1.45 5.46 -1.92
N GLU A 347 0.36 4.81 -1.47
CA GLU A 347 0.38 3.47 -0.88
C GLU A 347 0.12 2.36 -1.89
N VAL A 348 -0.11 2.71 -3.17
CA VAL A 348 -0.36 1.74 -4.23
C VAL A 348 0.88 0.86 -4.46
N ASP A 349 0.66 -0.45 -4.32
CA ASP A 349 1.64 -1.50 -4.60
C ASP A 349 1.03 -2.53 -5.56
N ILE A 350 1.67 -2.70 -6.72
CA ILE A 350 1.28 -3.64 -7.78
C ILE A 350 2.19 -4.86 -7.85
N SER A 351 3.05 -5.10 -6.84
CA SER A 351 3.95 -6.26 -6.76
C SER A 351 3.21 -7.60 -6.65
N THR A 352 1.93 -7.57 -6.25
CA THR A 352 1.04 -8.74 -6.17
C THR A 352 -0.15 -8.61 -7.12
N THR A 353 -0.78 -9.74 -7.46
CA THR A 353 -2.07 -9.73 -8.19
C THR A 353 -3.14 -8.94 -7.43
N GLY A 354 -3.19 -9.12 -6.11
CA GLY A 354 -4.15 -8.45 -5.24
C GLY A 354 -3.93 -6.96 -5.10
N GLY A 355 -2.67 -6.56 -4.90
CA GLY A 355 -2.28 -5.15 -4.89
C GLY A 355 -2.57 -4.48 -6.23
N SER A 356 -2.33 -5.18 -7.35
CA SER A 356 -2.67 -4.69 -8.70
C SER A 356 -4.16 -4.45 -8.90
N GLN A 357 -5.02 -5.31 -8.33
CA GLN A 357 -6.46 -5.15 -8.42
C GLN A 357 -6.94 -3.96 -7.59
N SER A 358 -6.48 -3.83 -6.33
CA SER A 358 -6.75 -2.65 -5.52
C SER A 358 -6.22 -1.36 -6.14
N ALA A 359 -5.04 -1.41 -6.76
CA ALA A 359 -4.43 -0.27 -7.42
C ALA A 359 -5.35 0.32 -8.50
N ILE A 360 -6.05 -0.53 -9.26
CA ILE A 360 -6.98 -0.07 -10.30
C ILE A 360 -8.09 0.78 -9.68
N ASP A 361 -8.70 0.32 -8.59
CA ASP A 361 -9.80 1.05 -7.93
C ASP A 361 -9.32 2.37 -7.31
N VAL A 362 -8.13 2.36 -6.69
CA VAL A 362 -7.52 3.57 -6.12
C VAL A 362 -7.17 4.60 -7.21
N ILE A 363 -6.59 4.14 -8.32
CA ILE A 363 -6.23 4.99 -9.45
C ILE A 363 -7.48 5.55 -10.15
N ASP A 364 -8.54 4.76 -10.26
CA ASP A 364 -9.81 5.21 -10.85
C ASP A 364 -10.49 6.27 -10.00
N ALA A 365 -10.47 6.11 -8.68
CA ALA A 365 -10.94 7.13 -7.75
C ALA A 365 -10.10 8.42 -7.86
N ALA A 366 -8.77 8.31 -7.92
CA ALA A 366 -7.88 9.47 -8.10
C ALA A 366 -8.10 10.17 -9.45
N LEU A 367 -8.29 9.42 -10.54
CA LEU A 367 -8.63 9.95 -11.86
C LEU A 367 -9.97 10.70 -11.83
N GLN A 368 -10.97 10.17 -11.11
CA GLN A 368 -12.24 10.84 -10.93
C GLN A 368 -12.09 12.14 -10.12
N GLN A 369 -11.31 12.13 -9.04
CA GLN A 369 -11.03 13.32 -8.23
C GLN A 369 -10.38 14.43 -9.06
N ILE A 370 -9.29 14.14 -9.77
CA ILE A 370 -8.62 15.10 -10.67
C ILE A 370 -9.54 15.53 -11.83
N GLY A 371 -10.36 14.62 -12.34
CA GLY A 371 -11.36 14.91 -13.36
C GLY A 371 -12.39 15.95 -12.91
N ASN A 372 -12.88 15.81 -11.67
CA ASN A 372 -13.81 16.77 -11.06
C ASN A 372 -13.17 18.14 -10.87
N GLU A 373 -11.95 18.21 -10.33
CA GLU A 373 -11.21 19.47 -10.16
C GLU A 373 -10.99 20.20 -11.50
N ARG A 374 -10.65 19.47 -12.55
CA ARG A 374 -10.49 20.03 -13.90
C ARG A 374 -11.80 20.55 -14.47
N ALA A 375 -12.91 19.85 -14.23
CA ALA A 375 -14.23 20.30 -14.65
C ALA A 375 -14.63 21.60 -13.95
N GLU A 376 -14.39 21.71 -12.64
CA GLU A 376 -14.63 22.93 -11.85
C GLU A 376 -13.76 24.10 -12.32
N LEU A 377 -12.49 23.87 -12.61
CA LEU A 377 -11.61 24.90 -13.18
C LEU A 377 -12.03 25.33 -14.58
N GLY A 378 -12.48 24.39 -15.42
CA GLY A 378 -13.04 24.72 -16.73
C GLY A 378 -14.30 25.59 -16.62
N ALA A 379 -15.21 25.25 -15.71
CA ALA A 379 -16.40 26.05 -15.43
C ALA A 379 -16.02 27.45 -14.93
N THR A 380 -15.02 27.54 -14.05
CA THR A 380 -14.52 28.79 -13.49
C THR A 380 -13.84 29.68 -14.54
N GLN A 381 -13.04 29.10 -15.45
CA GLN A 381 -12.45 29.80 -16.59
C GLN A 381 -13.51 30.39 -17.53
N ASN A 382 -14.59 29.63 -17.78
CA ASN A 382 -15.73 30.11 -18.56
C ASN A 382 -16.41 31.30 -17.87
N ARG A 383 -16.60 31.24 -16.54
CA ARG A 383 -17.14 32.35 -15.75
C ARG A 383 -16.25 33.59 -15.83
N PHE A 384 -14.94 33.46 -15.63
CA PHE A 384 -14.00 34.58 -15.77
C PHE A 384 -14.06 35.17 -17.17
N SER A 385 -14.06 34.36 -18.24
CA SER A 385 -14.12 34.86 -19.62
C SER A 385 -15.39 35.66 -19.89
N GLN A 386 -16.54 35.18 -19.41
CA GLN A 386 -17.82 35.90 -19.52
C GLN A 386 -17.81 37.20 -18.72
N THR A 387 -17.30 37.18 -17.48
CA THR A 387 -17.22 38.37 -16.64
C THR A 387 -16.25 39.40 -17.23
N ILE A 388 -15.09 38.99 -17.72
CA ILE A 388 -14.12 39.87 -18.39
C ILE A 388 -14.76 40.51 -19.63
N GLY A 389 -15.45 39.74 -20.47
CA GLY A 389 -16.15 40.28 -21.63
C GLY A 389 -17.21 41.31 -21.26
N ASN A 390 -18.00 41.05 -20.22
CA ASN A 390 -18.99 42.01 -19.72
C ASN A 390 -18.33 43.29 -19.18
N LEU A 391 -17.28 43.15 -18.37
CA LEU A 391 -16.57 44.28 -17.78
C LEU A 391 -15.86 45.13 -18.82
N ALA A 392 -15.28 44.52 -19.86
CA ALA A 392 -14.69 45.24 -20.98
C ALA A 392 -15.74 46.12 -21.69
N ASN A 393 -16.94 45.58 -21.94
CA ASN A 393 -18.06 46.35 -22.49
C ASN A 393 -18.50 47.47 -21.55
N ILE A 394 -18.59 47.21 -20.24
CA ILE A 394 -18.94 48.24 -19.25
C ILE A 394 -17.88 49.34 -19.19
N GLN A 395 -16.59 48.99 -19.22
CA GLN A 395 -15.49 49.95 -19.24
C GLN A 395 -15.49 50.79 -20.53
N GLU A 396 -15.74 50.18 -21.69
CA GLU A 396 -15.86 50.91 -22.95
C GLU A 396 -17.02 51.92 -22.92
N ASN A 397 -18.19 51.49 -22.46
CA ASN A 397 -19.37 52.36 -22.33
C ASN A 397 -19.16 53.48 -21.30
N ALA A 398 -18.54 53.17 -20.16
CA ALA A 398 -18.23 54.15 -19.13
C ALA A 398 -17.19 55.18 -19.62
N SER A 399 -16.15 54.73 -20.33
CA SER A 399 -15.15 55.59 -20.95
C SER A 399 -15.77 56.50 -22.02
N ALA A 400 -16.59 55.96 -22.91
CA ALA A 400 -17.29 56.73 -23.94
C ALA A 400 -18.26 57.76 -23.34
N SER A 401 -18.93 57.41 -22.23
CA SER A 401 -19.80 58.34 -21.50
C SER A 401 -19.00 59.44 -20.82
N ARG A 402 -17.85 59.10 -20.20
CA ARG A 402 -16.96 60.07 -19.57
C ARG A 402 -16.34 61.03 -20.58
N SER A 403 -15.90 60.53 -21.74
CA SER A 403 -15.40 61.37 -22.84
C SER A 403 -16.46 62.36 -23.30
N ARG A 404 -17.71 61.90 -23.53
CA ARG A 404 -18.81 62.79 -23.95
C ARG A 404 -19.07 63.91 -22.93
N ILE A 405 -19.08 63.59 -21.64
CA ILE A 405 -19.27 64.58 -20.58
C ILE A 405 -18.09 65.56 -20.55
N GLN A 406 -16.86 65.06 -20.56
CA GLN A 406 -15.66 65.91 -20.55
C GLN A 406 -15.55 66.80 -21.79
N ASP A 407 -15.92 66.29 -22.96
CA ASP A 407 -15.91 67.05 -24.21
C ASP A 407 -17.00 68.14 -24.21
N THR A 408 -18.20 67.87 -23.67
CA THR A 408 -19.24 68.90 -23.52
C THR A 408 -18.87 69.96 -22.47
N ASP A 409 -18.23 69.56 -21.37
CA ASP A 409 -17.78 70.49 -20.33
C ASP A 409 -16.65 71.37 -20.88
N TYR A 410 -15.71 70.79 -21.62
CA TYR A 410 -14.64 71.54 -22.29
C TYR A 410 -15.20 72.52 -23.33
N ALA A 411 -16.16 72.10 -24.16
CA ALA A 411 -16.81 72.99 -25.12
C ALA A 411 -17.50 74.18 -24.42
N THR A 412 -18.14 73.94 -23.28
CA THR A 412 -18.80 74.98 -22.47
C THR A 412 -17.78 75.95 -21.86
N GLU A 413 -16.72 75.44 -21.23
CA GLU A 413 -15.67 76.25 -20.62
C GLU A 413 -14.91 77.10 -21.65
N THR A 414 -14.64 76.54 -22.83
CA THR A 414 -14.00 77.26 -23.94
C THR A 414 -14.90 78.37 -24.48
N ALA A 415 -16.22 78.15 -24.53
CA ALA A 415 -17.18 79.18 -24.92
C ALA A 415 -17.25 80.32 -23.89
N VAL A 416 -17.19 80.01 -22.59
CA VAL A 416 -17.11 81.02 -21.51
C VAL A 416 -15.80 81.80 -21.55
N MET A 417 -14.66 81.11 -21.77
CA MET A 417 -13.36 81.76 -21.92
C MET A 417 -13.35 82.72 -23.12
N THR A 418 -13.87 82.29 -24.26
CA THR A 418 -13.98 83.13 -25.46
C THR A 418 -14.89 84.33 -25.23
N LYS A 419 -16.02 84.13 -24.52
CA LYS A 419 -16.92 85.21 -24.12
C LYS A 419 -16.27 86.23 -23.18
N ASN A 420 -15.38 85.78 -22.29
CA ASN A 420 -14.67 86.65 -21.35
C ASN A 420 -13.46 87.38 -21.98
N GLN A 421 -13.00 86.95 -23.16
CA GLN A 421 -11.90 87.57 -23.92
C GLN A 421 -12.36 88.58 -24.99
N ILE A 422 -13.67 88.66 -25.24
CA ILE A 422 -14.32 89.69 -26.07
C ILE A 422 -14.90 90.75 -25.13
#